data_AF-A0A1H8S1P5-F1
#
_entry.id   AF-A0A1H8S1P5-F1
#
_cell.length_a   1.000
_cell.length_b   1.000
_cell.length_c   1.000
_cell.angle_alpha   90.00
_cell.angle_beta   90.00
_cell.angle_gamma   90.00
#
_symmetry.space_group_name_H-M   'P 1'
#
loop_
_entity.id
_entity.type
_entity.pdbx_description
1 polymer ?
#
loop_
_entity_poly.entity_id
_entity_poly.type
_entity_poly.pdbx_seq_one_letter_code
_entity_poly.pdbx_strand_id
1 'polypeptide(L)'
;MKRRDRNPTTRAAGKAEIDSFRAQHLTLAERQIMTAEGIASVTIDDGESPLAWLARRKGRDGRSLISSHQFVAGERLRADFTRGNLSPRVTSNWGAPTGRAGSRGAGEMTDLVVASRQRVQHAITACGPEFSGILLDVCCFLHGLEDVERERGWPSRSAKVVLQLALDRLARHYGLAPRSSDAKPKMRSWLAEDAEFVVT
;
A
#
# COMPACT_ATOMS: atom_id res chain seq x y z
N MET A 1 57.08 4.46 -19.59
CA MET A 1 56.10 4.27 -18.48
C MET A 1 54.68 4.33 -19.04
N LYS A 2 54.02 3.16 -19.16
CA LYS A 2 52.67 3.02 -19.73
C LYS A 2 51.64 3.25 -18.62
N ARG A 3 50.91 4.36 -18.64
CA ARG A 3 49.83 4.65 -17.68
C ARG A 3 48.68 3.68 -17.97
N ARG A 4 48.38 2.79 -17.02
CA ARG A 4 47.22 1.90 -17.05
C ARG A 4 45.97 2.72 -16.71
N ASP A 5 45.14 2.96 -17.70
CA ASP A 5 43.79 3.49 -17.49
C ASP A 5 42.98 2.46 -16.70
N ARG A 6 42.57 2.86 -15.49
CA ARG A 6 41.64 2.11 -14.65
C ARG A 6 40.23 2.46 -15.11
N ASN A 7 39.62 1.57 -15.87
CA ASN A 7 38.22 1.66 -16.23
C ASN A 7 37.37 1.35 -14.96
N PRO A 8 36.43 2.21 -14.54
CA PRO A 8 35.57 1.91 -13.41
C PRO A 8 34.55 0.83 -13.82
N THR A 9 34.66 -0.34 -13.19
CA THR A 9 33.68 -1.41 -13.33
C THR A 9 32.37 -0.97 -12.69
N THR A 10 31.39 -0.63 -13.53
CA THR A 10 29.99 -0.52 -13.15
C THR A 10 29.55 -1.88 -12.59
N ARG A 11 29.38 -1.97 -11.27
CA ARG A 11 28.79 -3.15 -10.62
C ARG A 11 27.34 -3.24 -11.08
N ALA A 12 27.07 -4.13 -12.03
CA ALA A 12 25.71 -4.55 -12.31
C ALA A 12 25.13 -5.12 -11.00
N ALA A 13 24.03 -4.54 -10.53
CA ALA A 13 23.30 -5.04 -9.37
C ALA A 13 22.95 -6.52 -9.64
N GLY A 14 23.58 -7.42 -8.90
CA GLY A 14 23.35 -8.86 -9.05
C GLY A 14 21.88 -9.16 -8.76
N LYS A 15 21.21 -9.87 -9.70
CA LYS A 15 19.92 -10.52 -9.41
C LYS A 15 20.14 -11.39 -8.17
N ALA A 16 19.39 -11.13 -7.10
CA ALA A 16 19.38 -12.03 -5.95
C ALA A 16 18.89 -13.39 -6.45
N GLU A 17 19.77 -14.39 -6.45
CA GLU A 17 19.44 -15.74 -6.89
C GLU A 17 18.54 -16.39 -5.84
N ILE A 18 17.29 -16.64 -6.21
CA ILE A 18 16.29 -17.26 -5.33
C ILE A 18 16.34 -18.77 -5.60
N ASP A 19 16.73 -19.56 -4.60
CA ASP A 19 16.78 -21.02 -4.73
C ASP A 19 15.41 -21.61 -5.08
N SER A 20 15.43 -22.67 -5.86
CA SER A 20 14.30 -23.48 -6.34
C SER A 20 13.30 -23.86 -5.24
N PHE A 21 13.78 -24.30 -4.07
CA PHE A 21 12.91 -24.66 -2.94
C PHE A 21 12.18 -23.45 -2.38
N ARG A 22 12.81 -22.28 -2.37
CA ARG A 22 12.16 -21.04 -1.94
C ARG A 22 11.19 -20.53 -3.01
N ALA A 23 11.59 -20.61 -4.28
CA ALA A 23 10.80 -20.17 -5.42
C ALA A 23 9.44 -20.89 -5.52
N GLN A 24 9.36 -22.17 -5.14
CA GLN A 24 8.10 -22.93 -5.15
C GLN A 24 7.04 -22.39 -4.15
N HIS A 25 7.47 -21.62 -3.14
CA HIS A 25 6.61 -21.05 -2.11
C HIS A 25 6.37 -19.54 -2.28
N LEU A 26 6.95 -18.90 -3.30
CA LEU A 26 6.82 -17.46 -3.55
C LEU A 26 6.01 -17.21 -4.82
N THR A 27 5.30 -16.09 -4.85
CA THR A 27 4.63 -15.59 -6.06
C THR A 27 5.49 -14.49 -6.68
N LEU A 28 6.63 -14.89 -7.27
CA LEU A 28 7.63 -13.96 -7.81
C LEU A 28 7.12 -13.19 -9.03
N ALA A 29 7.37 -11.89 -9.06
CA ALA A 29 7.15 -11.02 -10.21
C ALA A 29 8.32 -10.04 -10.38
N GLU A 30 8.69 -9.73 -11.64
CA GLU A 30 9.66 -8.68 -11.93
C GLU A 30 8.96 -7.31 -11.96
N ARG A 31 9.55 -6.32 -11.28
CA ARG A 31 9.05 -4.95 -11.25
C ARG A 31 10.18 -3.95 -11.40
N GLN A 32 9.94 -2.93 -12.21
CA GLN A 32 10.86 -1.82 -12.35
C GLN A 32 10.61 -0.80 -11.24
N ILE A 33 11.64 -0.50 -10.46
CA ILE A 33 11.63 0.53 -9.42
C ILE A 33 12.66 1.61 -9.75
N MET A 34 12.34 2.87 -9.42
CA MET A 34 13.31 3.96 -9.50
C MET A 34 14.20 3.93 -8.26
N THR A 35 15.50 3.72 -8.44
CA THR A 35 16.52 3.83 -7.40
C THR A 35 17.32 5.13 -7.59
N ALA A 36 18.21 5.45 -6.65
CA ALA A 36 19.12 6.59 -6.79
C ALA A 36 20.06 6.50 -8.01
N GLU A 37 20.20 5.29 -8.58
CA GLU A 37 21.10 4.97 -9.69
C GLU A 37 20.35 4.79 -11.02
N GLY A 38 19.01 4.94 -11.03
CA GLY A 38 18.15 4.79 -12.20
C GLY A 38 17.06 3.73 -12.04
N ILE A 39 16.49 3.28 -13.15
CA ILE A 39 15.45 2.24 -13.13
C ILE A 39 16.12 0.87 -12.94
N ALA A 40 15.81 0.18 -11.84
CA ALA A 40 16.28 -1.17 -11.56
C ALA A 40 15.11 -2.17 -11.69
N SER A 41 15.36 -3.32 -12.33
CA SER A 41 14.42 -4.45 -12.30
C SER A 41 14.66 -5.27 -11.03
N VAL A 42 13.63 -5.44 -10.21
CA VAL A 42 13.69 -6.17 -8.94
C VAL A 42 12.62 -7.25 -8.93
N THR A 43 12.99 -8.43 -8.46
CA THR A 43 12.03 -9.51 -8.21
C THR A 43 11.35 -9.28 -6.86
N ILE A 44 10.03 -9.20 -6.84
CA ILE A 44 9.21 -9.05 -5.64
C ILE A 44 8.33 -10.30 -5.46
N ASP A 45 8.06 -10.69 -4.21
CA ASP A 45 7.01 -11.66 -3.92
C ASP A 45 5.69 -10.92 -3.79
N ASP A 46 4.84 -11.03 -4.80
CA ASP A 46 3.53 -10.38 -4.75
C ASP A 46 2.55 -11.12 -3.82
N GLY A 47 2.89 -12.30 -3.31
CA GLY A 47 2.16 -12.97 -2.23
C GLY A 47 2.31 -12.25 -0.89
N GLU A 48 3.32 -11.39 -0.75
CA GLU A 48 3.62 -10.65 0.46
C GLU A 48 2.60 -9.53 0.75
N SER A 49 1.90 -9.00 -0.27
CA SER A 49 0.90 -7.93 -0.10
C SER A 49 -0.48 -8.34 -0.61
N PRO A 50 -1.52 -8.42 0.26
CA PRO A 50 -2.90 -8.63 -0.17
C PRO A 50 -3.36 -7.60 -1.22
N LEU A 51 -2.85 -6.36 -1.15
CA LEU A 51 -3.14 -5.32 -2.13
C LEU A 51 -2.53 -5.62 -3.50
N ALA A 52 -1.32 -6.18 -3.56
CA ALA A 52 -0.68 -6.56 -4.81
C ALA A 52 -1.45 -7.67 -5.53
N TRP A 53 -1.99 -8.64 -4.78
CA TRP A 53 -2.89 -9.65 -5.32
C TRP A 53 -4.20 -9.05 -5.84
N LEU A 54 -4.84 -8.15 -5.07
CA LEU A 54 -6.08 -7.48 -5.46
C LEU A 54 -5.93 -6.59 -6.71
N ALA A 55 -4.81 -5.89 -6.84
CA ALA A 55 -4.55 -5.00 -7.97
C ALA A 55 -4.36 -5.78 -9.29
N ARG A 56 -3.81 -6.99 -9.23
CA ARG A 56 -3.57 -7.84 -10.40
C ARG A 56 -4.78 -8.65 -10.79
N ARG A 57 -5.50 -9.21 -9.81
CA ARG A 57 -6.65 -10.08 -10.07
C ARG A 57 -7.76 -9.30 -10.77
N LYS A 58 -8.31 -9.89 -11.83
CA LYS A 58 -9.47 -9.36 -12.54
C LYS A 58 -10.76 -9.91 -11.93
N GLY A 59 -11.73 -9.02 -11.74
CA GLY A 59 -13.08 -9.38 -11.37
C GLY A 59 -13.88 -9.94 -12.54
N ARG A 60 -15.15 -10.23 -12.30
CA ARG A 60 -16.09 -10.69 -13.34
C ARG A 60 -16.17 -9.73 -14.53
N ASP A 61 -16.02 -8.43 -14.27
CA ASP A 61 -16.12 -7.38 -15.28
C ASP A 61 -14.79 -7.12 -16.02
N GLY A 62 -13.77 -7.99 -15.85
CA GLY A 62 -12.44 -7.84 -16.46
C GLY A 62 -11.57 -6.71 -15.88
N ARG A 63 -12.11 -5.92 -14.95
CA ARG A 63 -11.38 -4.85 -14.23
C ARG A 63 -10.63 -5.39 -13.02
N SER A 64 -9.55 -4.73 -12.63
CA SER A 64 -8.82 -5.06 -11.39
C SER A 64 -9.72 -4.93 -10.17
N LEU A 65 -9.52 -5.76 -9.14
CA LEU A 65 -10.37 -5.74 -7.94
C LEU A 65 -10.22 -4.47 -7.12
N ILE A 66 -9.08 -3.79 -7.22
CA ILE A 66 -8.86 -2.43 -6.73
C ILE A 66 -8.27 -1.56 -7.84
N SER A 67 -8.52 -0.26 -7.78
CA SER A 67 -7.99 0.70 -8.74
C SER A 67 -6.51 1.02 -8.47
N SER A 68 -5.84 1.67 -9.43
CA SER A 68 -4.45 2.11 -9.26
C SER A 68 -4.29 3.12 -8.12
N HIS A 69 -5.22 4.06 -7.97
CA HIS A 69 -5.17 5.05 -6.89
C HIS A 69 -5.42 4.41 -5.51
N GLN A 70 -6.32 3.43 -5.42
CA GLN A 70 -6.55 2.65 -4.20
C GLN A 70 -5.29 1.87 -3.82
N PHE A 71 -4.65 1.21 -4.79
CA PHE A 71 -3.40 0.49 -4.56
C PHE A 71 -2.27 1.41 -4.05
N VAL A 72 -2.04 2.54 -4.72
CA VAL A 72 -1.01 3.50 -4.31
C VAL A 72 -1.31 4.10 -2.93
N ALA A 73 -2.58 4.38 -2.62
CA ALA A 73 -2.98 4.88 -1.32
C ALA A 73 -2.68 3.87 -0.19
N GLY A 74 -3.06 2.60 -0.38
CA GLY A 74 -2.79 1.54 0.59
C GLY A 74 -1.29 1.27 0.78
N GLU A 75 -0.52 1.20 -0.29
CA GLU A 75 0.94 1.02 -0.22
C GLU A 75 1.65 2.23 0.41
N ARG A 76 1.14 3.45 0.20
CA ARG A 76 1.66 4.66 0.87
C ARG A 76 1.40 4.61 2.38
N LEU A 77 0.21 4.20 2.80
CA LEU A 77 -0.11 3.99 4.21
C LEU A 77 0.81 2.95 4.84
N ARG A 78 1.01 1.81 4.18
CA ARG A 78 1.94 0.76 4.62
C ARG A 78 3.36 1.29 4.77
N ALA A 79 3.86 2.03 3.78
CA ALA A 79 5.20 2.62 3.81
C ALA A 79 5.38 3.62 4.96
N ASP A 80 4.36 4.44 5.27
CA ASP A 80 4.39 5.35 6.43
C ASP A 80 4.32 4.58 7.76
N PHE A 81 3.54 3.51 7.83
CA PHE A 81 3.44 2.64 9.00
C PHE A 81 4.76 1.94 9.32
N THR A 82 5.42 1.37 8.32
CA THR A 82 6.74 0.73 8.45
C THR A 82 7.80 1.76 8.84
N ARG A 83 7.86 2.91 8.16
CA ARG A 83 8.82 3.99 8.51
C ARG A 83 8.58 4.57 9.91
N GLY A 84 7.32 4.59 10.35
CA GLY A 84 6.95 5.00 11.70
C GLY A 84 7.34 4.00 12.80
N ASN A 85 7.91 2.84 12.46
CA ASN A 85 8.14 1.73 13.40
C ASN A 85 6.88 1.39 14.22
N LEU A 86 5.72 1.36 13.56
CA LEU A 86 4.42 1.06 14.20
C LEU A 86 4.08 -0.43 14.18
N SER A 87 4.86 -1.25 13.48
CA SER A 87 4.70 -2.71 13.49
C SER A 87 5.16 -3.31 14.83
N PRO A 88 4.44 -4.31 15.39
CA PRO A 88 4.89 -5.07 16.55
C PRO A 88 6.28 -5.66 16.32
N ARG A 89 7.22 -5.41 17.24
CA ARG A 89 8.58 -5.96 17.15
C ARG A 89 8.58 -7.35 17.78
N VAL A 90 8.62 -8.39 16.96
CA VAL A 90 8.65 -9.80 17.41
C VAL A 90 10.09 -10.33 17.55
N THR A 91 11.09 -9.65 16.98
CA THR A 91 12.50 -10.07 17.02
C THR A 91 13.39 -9.07 17.76
N SER A 92 14.39 -9.59 18.47
CA SER A 92 15.47 -8.81 19.09
C SER A 92 16.27 -8.06 18.02
N ASN A 93 16.56 -6.78 18.27
CA ASN A 93 17.41 -5.98 17.38
C ASN A 93 18.88 -6.33 17.58
N TRP A 94 19.42 -7.21 16.75
CA TRP A 94 20.86 -7.53 16.73
C TRP A 94 21.70 -6.46 16.02
N GLY A 95 21.05 -5.45 15.42
CA GLY A 95 21.67 -4.30 14.77
C GLY A 95 21.52 -3.02 15.57
N ALA A 96 21.63 -3.06 16.90
CA ALA A 96 21.85 -1.82 17.64
C ALA A 96 23.18 -1.22 17.12
N PRO A 97 23.21 0.01 16.57
CA PRO A 97 24.46 0.61 16.18
C PRO A 97 25.22 0.94 17.46
N THR A 98 26.16 0.07 17.83
CA THR A 98 27.20 0.35 18.81
C THR A 98 28.19 1.33 18.20
N GLY A 99 27.77 2.57 18.00
CA GLY A 99 28.63 3.57 17.39
C GLY A 99 28.00 4.95 17.38
N ARG A 100 28.61 5.87 18.13
CA ARG A 100 28.42 7.33 17.97
C ARG A 100 28.86 7.73 16.55
N ALA A 101 28.00 7.52 15.56
CA ALA A 101 28.10 8.19 14.27
C ALA A 101 27.38 9.53 14.40
N GLY A 102 28.13 10.62 14.19
CA GLY A 102 27.77 12.04 14.28
C GLY A 102 26.29 12.40 14.42
N SER A 103 26.02 13.22 15.45
CA SER A 103 24.75 13.84 15.87
C SER A 103 23.82 14.41 14.77
N ARG A 104 24.23 14.44 13.50
CA ARG A 104 23.45 15.01 12.39
C ARG A 104 22.46 14.01 11.77
N GLY A 105 22.77 12.71 11.74
CA GLY A 105 21.89 11.70 11.14
C GLY A 105 20.84 11.12 12.11
N ALA A 106 21.12 11.14 13.41
CA ALA A 106 20.19 10.62 14.42
C ALA A 106 18.92 11.50 14.53
N GLY A 107 19.08 12.82 14.50
CA GLY A 107 17.97 13.78 14.55
C GLY A 107 17.06 13.70 13.31
N GLU A 108 17.65 13.69 12.12
CA GLU A 108 16.91 13.56 10.86
C GLU A 108 16.15 12.22 10.78
N MET A 109 16.76 11.12 11.24
CA MET A 109 16.09 9.82 11.33
C MET A 109 14.90 9.87 12.30
N THR A 110 15.06 10.49 13.47
CA THR A 110 13.94 10.64 14.42
C THR A 110 12.82 11.51 13.85
N ASP A 111 13.15 12.58 13.13
CA ASP A 111 12.17 13.47 12.50
C ASP A 111 11.38 12.74 11.41
N LEU A 112 12.04 11.91 10.60
CA LEU A 112 11.38 11.08 9.60
C LEU A 112 10.42 10.06 10.23
N VAL A 113 10.80 9.44 11.34
CA VAL A 113 9.94 8.50 12.09
C VAL A 113 8.72 9.23 12.65
N VAL A 114 8.93 10.37 13.30
CA VAL A 114 7.84 11.20 13.88
C VAL A 114 6.88 11.67 12.78
N ALA A 115 7.41 12.21 11.68
CA ALA A 115 6.60 12.64 10.55
C ALA A 115 5.81 11.48 9.93
N SER A 116 6.39 10.29 9.85
CA SER A 116 5.69 9.10 9.35
C SER A 116 4.54 8.67 10.27
N ARG A 117 4.75 8.69 11.60
CA ARG A 117 3.68 8.42 12.57
C ARG A 117 2.54 9.43 12.47
N GLN A 118 2.86 10.71 12.33
CA GLN A 118 1.85 11.77 12.14
C GLN A 118 1.05 11.57 10.86
N ARG A 119 1.71 11.20 9.74
CA ARG A 119 1.01 10.91 8.47
C ARG A 119 0.07 9.72 8.60
N VAL A 120 0.46 8.65 9.28
CA VAL A 120 -0.44 7.51 9.56
C VAL A 120 -1.62 7.98 10.39
N GLN A 121 -1.38 8.70 11.49
CA GLN A 121 -2.43 9.16 12.37
C GLN A 121 -3.44 10.05 11.62
N HIS A 122 -2.97 11.00 10.82
CA HIS A 122 -3.82 11.87 10.01
C HIS A 122 -4.64 11.07 8.99
N ALA A 123 -4.04 10.09 8.33
CA ALA A 123 -4.73 9.25 7.35
C ALA A 123 -5.85 8.42 7.98
N ILE A 124 -5.56 7.77 9.11
CA ILE A 124 -6.52 6.95 9.86
C ILE A 124 -7.65 7.83 10.41
N THR A 125 -7.33 8.98 11.02
CA THR A 125 -8.34 9.93 11.50
C THR A 125 -9.22 10.47 10.36
N ALA A 126 -8.65 10.78 9.20
CA ALA A 126 -9.41 11.22 8.03
C ALA A 126 -10.34 10.14 7.47
N CYS A 127 -9.93 8.87 7.56
CA CYS A 127 -10.75 7.72 7.17
C CYS A 127 -11.88 7.43 8.17
N GLY A 128 -11.69 7.77 9.45
CA GLY A 128 -12.67 7.57 10.51
C GLY A 128 -12.67 6.14 11.07
N PRO A 129 -13.31 5.93 12.24
CA PRO A 129 -13.25 4.67 12.98
C PRO A 129 -13.76 3.47 12.17
N GLU A 130 -14.77 3.68 11.33
CA GLU A 130 -15.39 2.64 10.48
C GLU A 130 -14.39 1.94 9.53
N PHE A 131 -13.42 2.69 9.02
CA PHE A 131 -12.47 2.20 8.01
C PHE A 131 -11.05 2.00 8.54
N SER A 132 -10.75 2.58 9.70
CA SER A 132 -9.43 2.53 10.31
C SER A 132 -8.95 1.09 10.53
N GLY A 133 -9.81 0.24 11.08
CA GLY A 133 -9.48 -1.14 11.38
C GLY A 133 -9.10 -1.95 10.14
N ILE A 134 -9.99 -1.98 9.14
CA ILE A 134 -9.74 -2.77 7.91
C ILE A 134 -8.53 -2.27 7.12
N LEU A 135 -8.24 -0.95 7.13
CA LEU A 135 -7.05 -0.41 6.50
C LEU A 135 -5.77 -0.90 7.18
N LEU A 136 -5.75 -0.91 8.51
CA LEU A 136 -4.60 -1.41 9.26
C LEU A 136 -4.44 -2.92 9.08
N ASP A 137 -5.52 -3.69 9.16
CA ASP A 137 -5.48 -5.16 9.01
C ASP A 137 -4.91 -5.57 7.66
N VAL A 138 -5.42 -5.00 6.57
CA VAL A 138 -5.04 -5.42 5.22
C VAL A 138 -3.77 -4.73 4.73
N CYS A 139 -3.62 -3.42 4.97
CA CYS A 139 -2.49 -2.66 4.42
C CYS A 139 -1.23 -2.80 5.29
N CYS A 140 -1.38 -2.88 6.61
CA CYS A 140 -0.24 -2.85 7.54
C CYS A 140 0.08 -4.23 8.12
N PHE A 141 -0.93 -4.99 8.54
CA PHE A 141 -0.76 -6.33 9.11
C PHE A 141 -0.85 -7.45 8.07
N LEU A 142 -1.19 -7.12 6.82
CA LEU A 142 -1.21 -8.04 5.68
C LEU A 142 -2.16 -9.23 5.85
N HIS A 143 -3.23 -9.05 6.64
CA HIS A 143 -4.28 -10.06 6.78
C HIS A 143 -5.01 -10.28 5.45
N GLY A 144 -5.31 -11.56 5.17
CA GLY A 144 -6.17 -11.92 4.04
C GLY A 144 -7.60 -11.42 4.26
N LEU A 145 -8.34 -11.19 3.18
CA LEU A 145 -9.74 -10.74 3.29
C LEU A 145 -10.62 -11.74 4.05
N GLU A 146 -10.36 -13.04 3.89
CA GLU A 146 -11.10 -14.10 4.58
C GLU A 146 -10.83 -14.10 6.09
N ASP A 147 -9.60 -13.76 6.51
CA ASP A 147 -9.25 -13.64 7.92
C ASP A 147 -9.94 -12.43 8.55
N VAL A 148 -9.96 -11.31 7.85
CA VAL A 148 -10.69 -10.10 8.27
C VAL A 148 -12.19 -10.37 8.41
N GLU A 149 -12.79 -11.12 7.48
CA GLU A 149 -14.21 -11.50 7.56
C GLU A 149 -14.49 -12.35 8.80
N ARG A 150 -13.64 -13.36 9.06
CA ARG A 150 -13.76 -14.25 10.21
C ARG A 150 -13.61 -13.52 11.54
N GLU A 151 -12.58 -12.69 11.66
CA GLU A 151 -12.27 -11.96 12.91
C GLU A 151 -13.33 -10.90 13.24
N ARG A 152 -13.95 -10.29 12.22
CA ARG A 152 -14.97 -9.25 12.40
C ARG A 152 -16.41 -9.80 12.40
N GLY A 153 -16.59 -11.10 12.18
CA GLY A 153 -17.91 -11.72 12.06
C GLY A 153 -18.71 -11.21 10.87
N TRP A 154 -18.04 -10.81 9.79
CA TRP A 154 -18.71 -10.28 8.60
C TRP A 154 -19.22 -11.40 7.69
N PRO A 155 -20.30 -11.15 6.93
CA PRO A 155 -20.75 -12.08 5.88
C PRO A 155 -19.64 -12.36 4.86
N SER A 156 -19.65 -13.55 4.28
CA SER A 156 -18.64 -13.92 3.28
C SER A 156 -18.65 -12.95 2.07
N ARG A 157 -17.45 -12.68 1.55
CA ARG A 157 -17.21 -11.79 0.39
C ARG A 157 -17.58 -10.33 0.58
N SER A 158 -17.75 -9.88 1.83
CA SER A 158 -18.06 -8.48 2.16
C SER A 158 -16.80 -7.62 2.32
N ALA A 159 -15.68 -8.19 2.80
CA ALA A 159 -14.50 -7.41 3.16
C ALA A 159 -13.92 -6.66 1.96
N LYS A 160 -14.00 -7.25 0.75
CA LYS A 160 -13.56 -6.57 -0.47
C LYS A 160 -14.26 -5.22 -0.66
N VAL A 161 -15.59 -5.19 -0.55
CA VAL A 161 -16.37 -3.98 -0.82
C VAL A 161 -16.07 -2.91 0.23
N VAL A 162 -15.99 -3.31 1.50
CA VAL A 162 -15.63 -2.40 2.59
C VAL A 162 -14.21 -1.85 2.41
N LEU A 163 -13.26 -2.70 2.02
CA LEU A 163 -11.89 -2.29 1.73
C LEU A 163 -11.82 -1.29 0.57
N GLN A 164 -12.58 -1.50 -0.50
CA GLN A 164 -12.64 -0.55 -1.61
C GLN A 164 -13.14 0.83 -1.16
N LEU A 165 -14.20 0.88 -0.36
CA LEU A 165 -14.72 2.13 0.22
C LEU A 165 -13.68 2.81 1.12
N ALA A 166 -12.98 2.03 1.94
CA ALA A 166 -11.92 2.52 2.81
C ALA A 166 -10.75 3.10 2.01
N LEU A 167 -10.29 2.39 0.98
CA LEU A 167 -9.20 2.82 0.10
C LEU A 167 -9.59 4.05 -0.74
N ASP A 168 -10.85 4.21 -1.14
CA ASP A 168 -11.33 5.42 -1.82
C ASP A 168 -11.24 6.64 -0.90
N ARG A 169 -11.62 6.47 0.37
CA ARG A 169 -11.51 7.54 1.36
C ARG A 169 -10.05 7.89 1.65
N LEU A 170 -9.20 6.87 1.75
CA LEU A 170 -7.76 7.05 1.91
C LEU A 170 -7.13 7.74 0.70
N ALA A 171 -7.51 7.35 -0.52
CA ALA A 171 -7.04 7.98 -1.75
C ALA A 171 -7.46 9.46 -1.82
N ARG A 172 -8.67 9.81 -1.37
CA ARG A 172 -9.10 11.21 -1.23
C ARG A 172 -8.22 11.98 -0.25
N HIS A 173 -7.91 11.40 0.91
CA HIS A 173 -7.02 12.02 1.90
C HIS A 173 -5.62 12.31 1.33
N TYR A 174 -5.07 11.38 0.54
CA TYR A 174 -3.76 11.58 -0.10
C TYR A 174 -3.78 12.42 -1.37
N GLY A 175 -4.95 12.91 -1.81
CA GLY A 175 -5.10 13.63 -3.08
C GLY A 175 -4.84 12.76 -4.32
N LEU A 176 -4.96 11.44 -4.18
CA LEU A 176 -4.78 10.45 -5.26
C LEU A 176 -6.10 10.08 -5.93
N ALA A 177 -7.23 10.40 -5.30
CA ALA A 177 -8.53 10.14 -5.88
C ALA A 177 -8.61 10.86 -7.24
N PRO A 178 -9.09 10.19 -8.30
CA PRO A 178 -9.35 10.86 -9.56
C PRO A 178 -10.26 12.05 -9.27
N ARG A 179 -9.99 13.19 -9.91
CA ARG A 179 -10.94 14.30 -9.90
C ARG A 179 -12.23 13.73 -10.46
N SER A 180 -13.20 13.44 -9.59
CA SER A 180 -14.55 13.14 -10.05
C SER A 180 -14.92 14.31 -10.94
N SER A 181 -15.28 14.04 -12.20
CA SER A 181 -15.85 15.07 -13.06
C SER A 181 -16.85 15.86 -12.22
N ASP A 182 -16.85 17.19 -12.28
CA ASP A 182 -17.73 18.09 -11.49
C ASP A 182 -19.25 17.86 -11.70
N ALA A 183 -19.63 16.74 -12.31
CA ALA A 183 -20.96 16.17 -12.32
C ALA A 183 -21.45 15.95 -10.88
N LYS A 184 -22.14 16.97 -10.36
CA LYS A 184 -22.97 16.88 -9.15
C LYS A 184 -23.86 15.64 -9.26
N PRO A 185 -23.97 14.82 -8.20
CA PRO A 185 -24.86 13.67 -8.24
C PRO A 185 -26.29 14.17 -8.51
N LYS A 186 -26.85 13.77 -9.66
CA LYS A 186 -28.26 14.03 -9.95
C LYS A 186 -29.10 13.14 -9.05
N MET A 187 -29.98 13.76 -8.27
CA MET A 187 -30.97 13.02 -7.48
C MET A 187 -31.81 12.17 -8.44
N ARG A 188 -31.77 10.85 -8.26
CA ARG A 188 -32.61 9.92 -9.03
C ARG A 188 -33.96 9.85 -8.33
N SER A 189 -35.04 10.18 -9.03
CA SER A 189 -36.40 9.92 -8.57
C SER A 189 -36.78 8.47 -8.89
N TRP A 190 -37.51 7.83 -7.98
CA TRP A 190 -38.21 6.57 -8.26
C TRP A 190 -39.48 6.77 -9.09
N LEU A 191 -39.91 8.03 -9.26
CA LEU A 191 -41.00 8.42 -10.14
C LEU A 191 -40.62 8.12 -11.58
N ALA A 192 -41.56 7.52 -12.32
CA ALA A 192 -41.51 7.49 -13.78
C ALA A 192 -41.47 8.93 -14.32
N GLU A 193 -40.96 9.13 -15.54
CA GLU A 193 -40.79 10.48 -16.12
C GLU A 193 -42.10 11.29 -16.19
N ASP A 194 -43.24 10.60 -16.15
CA ASP A 194 -44.61 11.11 -16.24
C ASP A 194 -45.41 11.03 -14.92
N ALA A 195 -44.81 10.56 -13.82
CA ALA A 195 -45.54 10.41 -12.56
C ALA A 195 -45.63 11.75 -11.80
N GLU A 196 -46.82 12.35 -11.78
CA GLU A 196 -47.14 13.51 -10.95
C GLU A 196 -47.52 13.09 -9.52
N PHE A 197 -46.89 13.71 -8.53
CA PHE A 197 -47.19 13.47 -7.12
C PHE A 197 -48.39 14.32 -6.68
N VAL A 198 -49.58 13.73 -6.63
CA VAL A 198 -50.80 14.40 -6.14
C VAL A 198 -50.95 14.11 -4.64
N VAL A 199 -50.80 15.13 -3.80
CA VAL A 199 -51.13 15.06 -2.37
C VAL A 199 -52.54 15.63 -2.20
N THR A 200 -53.51 14.76 -1.91
CA THR A 200 -54.88 15.12 -1.49
C THR A 200 -54.94 15.52 -0.03
#